data_AF-A0AAD4K420-F1
#
_entry.id   AF-A0AAD4K420-F1
#
_cell.length_a   1.000
_cell.length_b   1.000
_cell.length_c   1.000
_cell.angle_alpha   90.00
_cell.angle_beta   90.00
_cell.angle_gamma   90.00
#
_symmetry.space_group_name_H-M   'P 1'
#
loop_
_entity.id
_entity.type
_entity.pdbx_description
1 polymer ?
#
loop_
_entity_poly.entity_id
_entity_poly.type
_entity_poly.pdbx_seq_one_letter_code
_entity_poly.pdbx_strand_id
1 'polypeptide(L)'
;NWSQLCRPGYEGTPGSCRPVCNPQCVYAVCTAPQQCTCDAGYETSGGREARAHGCRPICQGCHYGDCIAPGLCHCWPAFAERADEGCQPLPDLLLPPQNCQNNCGCWQTYPRSAFTAASCISACDRYNPEPCLDLSQCLCNRINHFLVCTHHNATQQYVCAQQTRATSESDELERL
;
A
#
# COMPACT_ATOMS: atom_id res chain seq x y z
N ASN A 1 46.99 -11.81 5.98
CA ASN A 1 45.55 -12.13 5.81
C ASN A 1 44.90 -10.85 5.31
N TRP A 2 44.59 -10.77 4.02
CA TRP A 2 44.36 -9.52 3.27
C TRP A 2 42.93 -8.97 3.41
N SER A 3 42.27 -9.23 4.55
CA SER A 3 40.83 -9.05 4.73
C SER A 3 40.38 -7.65 5.19
N GLN A 4 41.24 -6.63 5.17
CA GLN A 4 40.87 -5.27 5.64
C GLN A 4 41.46 -4.16 4.78
N LEU A 5 40.87 -3.95 3.61
CA LEU A 5 41.22 -2.80 2.77
C LEU A 5 40.19 -1.68 2.88
N CYS A 6 38.92 -2.05 3.04
CA CYS A 6 37.81 -1.15 3.33
C CYS A 6 37.33 -1.35 4.78
N ARG A 7 36.76 -0.30 5.37
CA ARG A 7 36.15 -0.37 6.71
C ARG A 7 34.91 -1.29 6.69
N PRO A 8 34.49 -1.87 7.83
CA PRO A 8 33.26 -2.66 7.88
C PRO A 8 32.06 -1.93 7.28
N GLY A 9 31.30 -2.61 6.45
CA GLY A 9 30.16 -2.04 5.73
C GLY A 9 30.52 -1.31 4.43
N TYR A 10 31.78 -1.36 3.98
CA TYR A 10 32.24 -0.82 2.69
C TYR A 10 32.89 -1.92 1.84
N GLU A 11 32.79 -1.80 0.52
CA GLU A 11 33.38 -2.72 -0.47
C GLU A 11 34.12 -1.95 -1.57
N GLY A 12 35.05 -2.60 -2.28
CA GLY A 12 35.77 -1.99 -3.41
C GLY A 12 37.27 -2.29 -3.42
N THR A 13 38.03 -1.44 -4.13
CA THR A 13 39.48 -1.54 -4.28
C THR A 13 40.20 -0.55 -3.36
N PRO A 14 41.51 -0.69 -3.08
CA PRO A 14 42.21 0.26 -2.22
C PRO A 14 42.15 1.66 -2.83
N GLY A 15 41.67 2.64 -2.04
CA GLY A 15 41.44 4.00 -2.50
C GLY A 15 40.08 4.26 -3.16
N SER A 16 39.24 3.23 -3.33
CA SER A 16 37.89 3.34 -3.93
C SER A 16 36.87 2.48 -3.19
N CYS A 17 36.81 2.62 -1.86
CA CYS A 17 35.81 1.97 -1.02
C CYS A 17 34.47 2.70 -1.10
N ARG A 18 33.38 1.99 -1.41
CA ARG A 18 31.99 2.49 -1.41
C ARG A 18 31.17 1.83 -0.30
N PRO A 19 30.19 2.52 0.29
CA PRO A 19 29.33 1.91 1.31
C PRO A 19 28.47 0.81 0.70
N VAL A 20 28.14 -0.18 1.54
CA VAL A 20 27.27 -1.31 1.19
C VAL A 20 25.91 -1.11 1.85
N CYS A 21 24.86 -1.13 1.05
CA CYS A 21 23.47 -1.17 1.49
C CYS A 21 22.85 -2.48 0.98
N ASN A 22 22.26 -3.27 1.88
CA ASN A 22 21.60 -4.52 1.51
C ASN A 22 20.27 -4.65 2.28
N PRO A 23 19.13 -4.67 1.59
CA PRO A 23 18.94 -4.54 0.14
C PRO A 23 19.45 -3.20 -0.42
N GLN A 24 19.64 -3.18 -1.74
CA GLN A 24 20.11 -1.99 -2.44
C GLN A 24 19.13 -0.84 -2.26
N CYS A 25 19.66 0.39 -2.18
CA CYS A 25 18.84 1.59 -2.12
C CYS A 25 18.02 1.75 -3.40
N VAL A 26 16.72 1.96 -3.26
CA VAL A 26 15.79 2.25 -4.37
C VAL A 26 15.41 3.73 -4.31
N TYR A 27 15.53 4.44 -5.44
CA TYR A 27 15.33 5.90 -5.55
C TYR A 27 16.16 6.72 -4.54
N ALA A 28 17.38 6.22 -4.29
CA ALA A 28 18.28 6.76 -3.29
C ALA A 28 19.72 6.29 -3.56
N VAL A 29 20.67 7.04 -3.02
CA VAL A 29 22.10 6.71 -3.04
C VAL A 29 22.51 6.13 -1.69
N CYS A 30 23.29 5.05 -1.70
CA CYS A 30 23.93 4.53 -0.48
C CYS A 30 25.07 5.50 -0.09
N THR A 31 24.86 6.31 0.96
CA THR A 31 25.81 7.34 1.40
C THR A 31 26.63 6.91 2.61
N ALA A 32 26.16 5.90 3.34
CA ALA A 32 26.87 5.22 4.41
C ALA A 32 26.36 3.76 4.53
N PRO A 33 27.09 2.86 5.22
CA PRO A 33 26.68 1.47 5.35
C PRO A 33 25.25 1.35 5.88
N GLN A 34 24.40 0.65 5.15
CA GLN A 34 22.96 0.50 5.47
C GLN A 34 22.19 1.82 5.58
N GLN A 35 22.69 2.90 4.99
CA GLN A 35 22.06 4.21 5.01
C GLN A 35 21.89 4.75 3.59
N CYS A 36 20.63 4.87 3.19
CA CYS A 36 20.23 5.47 1.92
C CYS A 36 19.90 6.96 2.11
N THR A 37 20.30 7.80 1.15
CA THR A 37 19.87 9.19 1.02
C THR A 37 19.03 9.33 -0.24
N CYS A 38 17.79 9.79 -0.08
CA CYS A 38 16.82 9.87 -1.17
C CYS A 38 17.26 10.80 -2.30
N ASP A 39 16.92 10.41 -3.53
CA ASP A 39 17.06 11.28 -4.68
C ASP A 39 16.13 12.49 -4.57
N ALA A 40 16.40 13.55 -5.33
CA ALA A 40 15.55 14.74 -5.34
C ALA A 40 14.11 14.38 -5.73
N GLY A 41 13.14 14.85 -4.94
CA GLY A 41 11.72 14.52 -5.13
C GLY A 41 11.29 13.20 -4.47
N TYR A 42 12.16 12.52 -3.72
CA TYR A 42 11.84 11.32 -2.95
C TYR A 42 12.09 11.54 -1.45
N GLU A 43 11.38 10.78 -0.62
CA GLU A 43 11.44 10.86 0.84
C GLU A 43 11.44 9.47 1.49
N THR A 44 11.94 9.39 2.73
CA THR A 44 11.84 8.16 3.51
C THR A 44 10.40 7.97 4.00
N SER A 45 9.75 6.86 3.65
CA SER A 45 8.49 6.47 4.32
C SER A 45 8.75 6.21 5.82
N GLY A 46 7.79 6.50 6.70
CA GLY A 46 8.01 6.52 8.15
C GLY A 46 8.56 5.23 8.77
N GLY A 47 9.33 5.36 9.85
CA GLY A 47 9.89 4.26 10.67
C GLY A 47 11.37 3.96 10.43
N ARG A 48 12.06 3.36 11.41
CA ARG A 48 13.48 2.97 11.29
C ARG A 48 13.71 1.86 10.24
N GLU A 49 12.72 1.01 10.01
CA GLU A 49 12.77 -0.12 9.06
C GLU A 49 12.65 0.33 7.60
N ALA A 50 11.96 1.44 7.32
CA ALA A 50 11.84 2.01 5.99
C ALA A 50 13.12 2.72 5.50
N ARG A 51 13.97 3.18 6.41
CA ARG A 51 15.25 3.84 6.09
C ARG A 51 16.30 2.89 5.49
N ALA A 52 16.11 1.58 5.64
CA ALA A 52 17.07 0.58 5.22
C ALA A 52 16.90 0.14 3.75
N HIS A 53 15.77 0.46 3.10
CA HIS A 53 15.34 -0.25 1.88
C HIS A 53 14.91 0.63 0.70
N GLY A 54 14.87 1.96 0.85
CA GLY A 54 14.61 2.88 -0.26
C GLY A 54 13.75 4.07 0.12
N CYS A 55 13.46 4.91 -0.87
CA CYS A 55 12.64 6.11 -0.73
C CYS A 55 11.38 6.01 -1.58
N ARG A 56 10.33 6.73 -1.19
CA ARG A 56 9.09 6.87 -1.96
C ARG A 56 9.04 8.24 -2.64
N PRO A 57 8.39 8.35 -3.80
CA PRO A 57 8.20 9.65 -4.44
C PRO A 57 7.36 10.60 -3.58
N ILE A 58 7.66 11.88 -3.65
CA ILE A 58 6.88 12.96 -3.06
C ILE A 58 5.82 13.38 -4.09
N CYS A 59 4.55 13.19 -3.79
CA CYS A 59 3.44 13.69 -4.61
C CYS A 59 2.53 14.62 -3.82
N GLN A 60 2.00 15.63 -4.50
CA GLN A 60 0.91 16.46 -3.98
C GLN A 60 -0.40 15.96 -4.58
N GLY A 61 -1.37 15.58 -3.74
CA GLY A 61 -2.74 15.37 -4.19
C GLY A 61 -3.08 14.04 -4.88
N CYS A 62 -2.29 12.97 -4.74
CA CYS A 62 -2.68 11.63 -5.25
C CYS A 62 -3.77 10.95 -4.38
N HIS A 63 -4.85 11.65 -4.04
CA HIS A 63 -5.92 11.09 -3.19
C HIS A 63 -6.70 9.96 -3.86
N TYR A 64 -6.65 9.83 -5.18
CA TYR A 64 -7.35 8.76 -5.92
C TYR A 64 -6.42 8.07 -6.93
N GLY A 65 -5.17 7.90 -6.54
CA GLY A 65 -4.15 7.29 -7.39
C GLY A 65 -2.89 6.96 -6.61
N ASP A 66 -2.03 6.19 -7.25
CA ASP A 66 -0.74 5.82 -6.69
C ASP A 66 0.32 6.87 -7.06
N CYS A 67 1.13 7.29 -6.09
CA CYS A 67 2.28 8.15 -6.35
C CYS A 67 3.39 7.29 -6.99
N ILE A 68 3.57 7.42 -8.30
CA ILE A 68 4.49 6.55 -9.08
C ILE A 68 5.84 7.21 -9.40
N ALA A 69 5.90 8.55 -9.36
CA ALA A 69 7.12 9.35 -9.49
C ALA A 69 6.88 10.72 -8.85
N PRO A 70 7.93 11.53 -8.58
CA PRO A 70 7.77 12.84 -7.96
C PRO A 70 6.78 13.71 -8.75
N GLY A 71 5.72 14.16 -8.07
CA GLY A 71 4.64 14.95 -8.68
C GLY A 71 3.74 14.22 -9.68
N LEU A 72 3.91 12.91 -9.90
CA LEU A 72 3.14 12.14 -10.88
C LEU A 72 2.27 11.07 -10.20
N CYS A 73 0.96 11.17 -10.41
CA CYS A 73 -0.02 10.20 -9.91
C CYS A 73 -0.45 9.24 -11.03
N HIS A 74 -0.55 7.96 -10.71
CA HIS A 74 -1.29 6.99 -11.52
C HIS A 74 -2.71 6.86 -10.97
N CYS A 75 -3.69 7.46 -11.66
CA CYS A 75 -5.07 7.44 -11.19
C CYS A 75 -5.67 6.03 -11.22
N TRP A 76 -6.38 5.68 -10.15
CA TRP A 76 -7.09 4.41 -10.08
C TRP A 76 -8.23 4.35 -11.11
N PRO A 77 -8.75 3.16 -11.45
CA PRO A 77 -9.94 3.04 -12.29
C PRO A 77 -11.09 3.90 -11.75
N ALA A 78 -11.91 4.47 -12.63
CA ALA A 78 -12.97 5.44 -12.29
C ALA A 78 -12.47 6.83 -11.83
N PHE A 79 -11.18 7.10 -11.96
CA PHE A 79 -10.58 8.43 -11.73
C PHE A 79 -9.69 8.80 -12.92
N ALA A 80 -9.55 10.10 -13.18
CA ALA A 80 -8.70 10.62 -14.24
C ALA A 80 -7.98 11.89 -13.80
N GLU A 81 -6.80 12.13 -14.36
CA GLU A 81 -6.04 13.33 -14.11
C GLU A 81 -6.77 14.56 -14.66
N ARG A 82 -6.93 15.59 -13.82
CA ARG A 82 -7.36 16.92 -14.23
C ARG A 82 -6.26 17.93 -13.89
N ALA A 83 -6.03 18.88 -14.80
CA ALA A 83 -5.03 19.92 -14.63
C ALA A 83 -5.18 20.59 -13.26
N ASP A 84 -4.06 20.73 -12.54
CA ASP A 84 -3.94 21.37 -11.22
C ASP A 84 -4.71 20.72 -10.05
N GLU A 85 -5.50 19.67 -10.30
CA GLU A 85 -6.34 18.99 -9.29
C GLU A 85 -5.98 17.51 -9.07
N GLY A 86 -5.01 16.97 -9.82
CA GLY A 86 -4.58 15.58 -9.70
C GLY A 86 -5.66 14.58 -10.14
N CYS A 87 -5.73 13.42 -9.49
CA CYS A 87 -6.71 12.39 -9.82
C CYS A 87 -8.09 12.76 -9.30
N GLN A 88 -9.06 12.91 -10.20
CA GLN A 88 -10.42 13.33 -9.89
C GLN A 88 -11.46 12.25 -10.23
N PRO A 89 -12.58 12.17 -9.47
CA PRO A 89 -13.67 11.24 -9.73
C PRO A 89 -14.28 11.38 -11.13
N LEU A 90 -14.60 10.23 -11.75
CA LEU A 90 -15.46 10.14 -12.93
C LEU A 90 -16.87 9.69 -12.46
N PRO A 91 -17.85 10.60 -12.32
CA PRO A 91 -19.12 10.31 -11.65
C PRO A 91 -19.89 9.10 -12.19
N ASP A 92 -19.88 8.89 -13.52
CA ASP A 92 -20.61 7.79 -14.17
C ASP A 92 -20.05 6.40 -13.86
N LEU A 93 -18.84 6.34 -13.30
CA LEU A 93 -18.11 5.12 -12.96
C LEU A 93 -18.07 4.85 -11.46
N LEU A 94 -18.64 5.74 -10.65
CA LEU A 94 -18.72 5.62 -9.19
C LEU A 94 -20.17 5.44 -8.77
N LEU A 95 -20.39 4.46 -7.90
CA LEU A 95 -21.70 4.07 -7.42
C LEU A 95 -21.79 4.19 -5.90
N PRO A 96 -23.00 4.19 -5.33
CA PRO A 96 -23.18 4.01 -3.90
C PRO A 96 -22.45 2.74 -3.41
N PRO A 97 -21.90 2.75 -2.19
CA PRO A 97 -21.08 1.65 -1.66
C PRO A 97 -21.84 0.32 -1.59
N GLN A 98 -23.16 0.35 -1.51
CA GLN A 98 -24.03 -0.84 -1.49
C GLN A 98 -23.85 -1.70 -2.75
N ASN A 99 -23.51 -1.08 -3.90
CA ASN A 99 -23.28 -1.80 -5.16
C ASN A 99 -22.05 -2.71 -5.12
N CYS A 100 -21.13 -2.51 -4.17
CA CYS A 100 -19.97 -3.37 -3.96
C CYS A 100 -20.19 -4.38 -2.80
N GLN A 101 -21.22 -4.20 -1.95
CA GLN A 101 -21.41 -4.99 -0.73
C GLN A 101 -22.07 -6.36 -0.92
N ASN A 102 -22.64 -6.64 -2.10
CA ASN A 102 -23.43 -7.85 -2.32
C ASN A 102 -22.61 -9.12 -2.02
N ASN A 103 -23.07 -9.89 -1.04
CA ASN A 103 -22.41 -11.11 -0.54
C ASN A 103 -20.95 -10.88 -0.06
N CYS A 104 -20.61 -9.68 0.40
CA CYS A 104 -19.26 -9.44 0.89
C CYS A 104 -19.10 -9.92 2.33
N GLY A 105 -18.19 -10.88 2.55
CA GLY A 105 -17.86 -11.37 3.89
C GLY A 105 -17.13 -10.31 4.72
N CYS A 106 -16.14 -9.64 4.11
CA CYS A 106 -15.45 -8.49 4.66
C CYS A 106 -14.62 -7.74 3.61
N TRP A 107 -14.00 -6.65 4.03
CA TRP A 107 -13.14 -5.82 3.22
C TRP A 107 -11.67 -5.99 3.59
N GLN A 108 -10.79 -6.01 2.59
CA GLN A 108 -9.34 -6.02 2.77
C GLN A 108 -8.74 -4.85 2.01
N THR A 109 -7.69 -4.21 2.54
CA THR A 109 -7.00 -3.13 1.83
C THR A 109 -6.33 -3.65 0.55
N TYR A 110 -6.29 -2.81 -0.49
CA TYR A 110 -5.54 -3.05 -1.72
C TYR A 110 -4.32 -2.11 -1.79
N PRO A 111 -3.12 -2.60 -2.16
CA PRO A 111 -2.79 -4.00 -2.41
C PRO A 111 -2.93 -4.82 -1.13
N ARG A 112 -3.32 -6.10 -1.27
CA ARG A 112 -3.45 -7.00 -0.12
C ARG A 112 -2.11 -7.05 0.60
N SER A 113 -2.07 -6.68 1.86
CA SER A 113 -0.87 -6.82 2.69
C SER A 113 -0.55 -8.32 2.80
N ALA A 114 0.53 -8.75 2.15
CA ALA A 114 0.90 -10.16 2.00
C ALA A 114 1.35 -10.85 3.32
N PHE A 115 1.29 -10.15 4.46
CA PHE A 115 1.99 -10.55 5.69
C PHE A 115 1.10 -10.96 6.87
N THR A 116 -0.23 -10.79 6.84
CA THR A 116 -1.10 -11.31 7.91
C THR A 116 -2.48 -11.75 7.40
N ALA A 117 -2.88 -12.98 7.74
CA ALA A 117 -4.17 -13.59 7.40
C ALA A 117 -5.38 -12.99 8.17
N ALA A 118 -5.18 -11.96 9.00
CA ALA A 118 -6.19 -11.34 9.87
C ALA A 118 -6.53 -9.88 9.48
N SER A 119 -6.49 -9.54 8.19
CA SER A 119 -6.61 -8.17 7.65
C SER A 119 -8.02 -7.80 7.16
N CYS A 120 -9.03 -8.49 7.66
CA CYS A 120 -10.42 -8.45 7.22
C CYS A 120 -11.23 -7.50 8.13
N ILE A 121 -11.80 -6.42 7.58
CA ILE A 121 -12.61 -5.43 8.29
C ILE A 121 -14.07 -5.49 7.84
N SER A 122 -15.01 -5.53 8.78
CA SER A 122 -16.45 -5.49 8.46
C SER A 122 -16.91 -4.05 8.20
N ALA A 123 -18.10 -3.90 7.63
CA ALA A 123 -18.80 -2.62 7.66
C ALA A 123 -19.17 -2.24 9.10
N CYS A 124 -19.26 -0.94 9.37
CA CYS A 124 -19.74 -0.43 10.65
C CYS A 124 -21.24 -0.68 10.82
N ASP A 125 -21.63 -1.10 12.02
CA ASP A 125 -23.03 -1.21 12.43
C ASP A 125 -23.23 -0.80 13.90
N ARG A 126 -24.45 -0.95 14.42
CA ARG A 126 -24.79 -0.58 15.80
C ARG A 126 -24.08 -1.40 16.88
N TYR A 127 -23.55 -2.57 16.54
CA TYR A 127 -22.89 -3.52 17.44
C TYR A 127 -21.36 -3.50 17.27
N ASN A 128 -20.87 -3.10 16.09
CA ASN A 128 -19.45 -2.92 15.78
C ASN A 128 -19.21 -1.48 15.30
N PRO A 129 -19.06 -0.52 16.24
CA PRO A 129 -18.93 0.89 15.89
C PRO A 129 -17.53 1.27 15.39
N GLU A 130 -16.45 0.67 15.91
CA GLU A 130 -15.06 0.71 15.42
C GLU A 130 -14.22 -0.40 16.12
N PRO A 131 -13.17 -0.97 15.49
CA PRO A 131 -12.69 -0.71 14.14
C PRO A 131 -13.58 -1.41 13.09
N CYS A 132 -14.09 -0.63 12.15
CA CYS A 132 -14.90 -1.08 11.04
C CYS A 132 -14.78 -0.08 9.87
N LEU A 133 -15.30 -0.45 8.70
CA LEU A 133 -15.34 0.41 7.55
C LEU A 133 -16.62 1.24 7.56
N ASP A 134 -16.51 2.56 7.77
CA ASP A 134 -17.62 3.49 7.61
C ASP A 134 -17.94 3.66 6.12
N LEU A 135 -18.95 2.93 5.66
CA LEU A 135 -19.38 2.94 4.26
C LEU A 135 -19.88 4.30 3.80
N SER A 136 -20.27 5.22 4.71
CA SER A 136 -20.67 6.57 4.33
C SER A 136 -19.52 7.38 3.72
N GLN A 137 -18.28 6.99 4.02
CA GLN A 137 -17.06 7.58 3.48
C GLN A 137 -16.54 6.86 2.24
N CYS A 138 -17.35 5.97 1.63
CA CYS A 138 -16.93 5.08 0.55
C CYS A 138 -17.76 5.25 -0.72
N LEU A 139 -17.11 5.03 -1.87
CA LEU A 139 -17.73 4.88 -3.18
C LEU A 139 -17.38 3.51 -3.77
N CYS A 140 -18.32 2.93 -4.52
CA CYS A 140 -18.12 1.68 -5.23
C CYS A 140 -17.63 1.97 -6.65
N ASN A 141 -16.45 1.44 -6.99
CA ASN A 141 -15.90 1.53 -8.33
C ASN A 141 -16.58 0.51 -9.26
N ARG A 142 -17.29 1.00 -10.27
CA ARG A 142 -18.01 0.15 -11.23
C ARG A 142 -17.08 -0.72 -12.09
N ILE A 143 -15.82 -0.30 -12.31
CA ILE A 143 -14.90 -1.00 -13.22
C ILE A 143 -14.32 -2.25 -12.57
N ASN A 144 -13.86 -2.15 -11.32
CA ASN A 144 -13.14 -3.23 -10.64
C ASN A 144 -13.85 -3.74 -9.37
N HIS A 145 -15.02 -3.20 -9.02
CA HIS A 145 -15.78 -3.53 -7.81
C HIS A 145 -15.02 -3.30 -6.49
N PHE A 146 -14.02 -2.42 -6.49
CA PHE A 146 -13.35 -2.01 -5.26
C PHE A 146 -14.14 -0.90 -4.58
N LEU A 147 -14.18 -0.93 -3.25
CA LEU A 147 -14.56 0.26 -2.49
C LEU A 147 -13.37 1.22 -2.45
N VAL A 148 -13.65 2.50 -2.66
CA VAL A 148 -12.69 3.59 -2.47
C VAL A 148 -13.21 4.43 -1.33
N CYS A 149 -12.50 4.42 -0.21
CA CYS A 149 -12.93 5.07 1.03
C CYS A 149 -11.94 6.16 1.45
N THR A 150 -12.44 7.32 1.88
CA THR A 150 -11.61 8.45 2.32
C THR A 150 -11.87 8.76 3.78
N HIS A 151 -10.88 8.55 4.65
CA HIS A 151 -10.97 8.80 6.08
C HIS A 151 -9.81 9.70 6.55
N HIS A 152 -10.12 10.81 7.26
CA HIS A 152 -9.13 11.81 7.69
C HIS A 152 -8.13 12.22 6.59
N ASN A 153 -8.61 12.46 5.37
CA ASN A 153 -7.82 12.83 4.18
C ASN A 153 -6.88 11.74 3.63
N ALA A 154 -6.93 10.52 4.17
CA ALA A 154 -6.30 9.35 3.58
C ALA A 154 -7.34 8.55 2.79
N THR A 155 -7.07 8.28 1.52
CA THR A 155 -7.93 7.44 0.69
C THR A 155 -7.29 6.08 0.52
N GLN A 156 -8.10 5.03 0.63
CA GLN A 156 -7.66 3.65 0.51
C GLN A 156 -8.66 2.85 -0.33
N GLN A 157 -8.13 1.96 -1.16
CA GLN A 157 -8.94 0.98 -1.87
C GLN A 157 -9.13 -0.27 -1.01
N TYR A 158 -10.33 -0.85 -1.08
CA TYR A 158 -10.69 -2.11 -0.44
C TYR A 158 -11.28 -3.09 -1.45
N VAL A 159 -10.78 -4.31 -1.40
CA VAL A 159 -11.32 -5.44 -2.15
C VAL A 159 -12.19 -6.28 -1.24
N CYS A 160 -13.32 -6.75 -1.78
CA CYS A 160 -14.15 -7.68 -1.06
C CYS A 160 -13.46 -9.04 -0.93
N ALA A 161 -13.45 -9.61 0.27
CA ALA A 161 -13.03 -10.96 0.55
C ALA A 161 -14.23 -11.79 1.03
N GLN A 162 -14.37 -12.99 0.48
CA GLN A 162 -15.24 -14.01 1.06
C GLN A 162 -14.54 -14.54 2.32
N GLN A 163 -15.27 -14.74 3.41
CA GLN A 163 -14.75 -15.59 4.48
C GLN A 163 -14.59 -16.99 3.86
N THR A 164 -13.35 -17.43 3.66
CA THR A 164 -13.10 -18.85 3.53
C THR A 164 -13.60 -19.46 4.83
N ARG A 165 -14.68 -20.26 4.79
CA ARG A 165 -14.87 -21.25 5.85
C ARG A 165 -13.54 -21.98 5.94
N ALA A 166 -12.86 -21.85 7.07
CA ALA A 166 -11.99 -22.93 7.47
C ALA A 166 -12.90 -24.16 7.44
N THR A 167 -12.69 -25.06 6.49
CA THR A 167 -13.11 -26.44 6.68
C THR A 167 -12.40 -26.85 7.96
N SER A 168 -13.10 -26.79 9.09
CA SER A 168 -12.64 -27.44 10.29
C SER A 168 -12.42 -28.90 9.93
N GLU A 169 -11.37 -29.52 10.47
CA GLU A 169 -11.11 -30.96 10.42
C GLU A 169 -12.23 -31.80 11.11
N SER A 170 -13.47 -31.30 11.15
CA SER A 170 -14.65 -31.96 11.70
C SER A 170 -15.62 -32.47 10.63
N ASP A 171 -15.48 -32.06 9.35
CA ASP A 171 -16.40 -32.47 8.28
C ASP A 171 -15.96 -33.75 7.52
N GLU A 172 -14.86 -34.39 7.94
CA GLU A 172 -14.38 -35.66 7.36
C GLU A 172 -14.86 -36.92 8.11
N LEU A 173 -15.78 -36.78 9.07
CA LEU A 173 -16.34 -37.90 9.86
C LEU A 173 -17.79 -38.29 9.51
N GLU A 174 -18.43 -37.66 8.52
CA GLU A 174 -19.78 -38.05 8.04
C GLU A 174 -19.76 -38.75 6.66
N ARG A 175 -18.61 -39.26 6.21
CA ARG A 175 -18.49 -40.05 4.96
C ARG A 175 -17.81 -41.42 5.11
N LEU A 176 -17.85 -42.00 6.31
CA LEU A 176 -17.59 -43.43 6.57
C LEU A 176 -18.73 -44.02 7.39
#